data_AF-A0A0N9YCX3-F1
#
_entry.id   AF-A0A0N9YCX3-F1
#
_cell.length_a   1.000
_cell.length_b   1.000
_cell.length_c   1.000
_cell.angle_alpha   90.00
_cell.angle_beta   90.00
_cell.angle_gamma   90.00
#
_symmetry.space_group_name_H-M   'P 1'
#
loop_
_entity.id
_entity.type
_entity.pdbx_description
1 polymer ?
#
loop_
_entity_poly.entity_id
_entity_poly.type
_entity_poly.pdbx_seq_one_letter_code
_entity_poly.pdbx_strand_id
1 'polypeptide(L)'
;MKPEVFAVVMATGIVSISALDHGYGVISWPLAVLAALGLPVLMYLAATRWRSFDLRSIDTIVGLFTYVAACAVVAARFAEHGPALSILGAMALAGWMALIPTLLVRMRQLGPTGLRDRARGTWELASVGTSGVSMIFMAEGIMFWAFAFWVVALALYCLMTALIAWRALGDREVRRNVPADHWILMGGAAIATLAGERIFVELPPGPTAEAVRVLTVVTFIVATVQIVPLALASWRQILDWPAVFPLGMYSVAGYGLAFETGWHALSVVSLGFFWIAFAAWLAVVGVLAGRVIRLTSKHGLRPE
;
A
#
# COMPACT_ATOMS: atom_id res chain seq x y z
N MET A 1 -2.92 -19.63 4.91
CA MET A 1 -2.31 -18.29 5.09
C MET A 1 -3.06 -17.36 4.15
N LYS A 2 -3.41 -16.13 4.57
CA LYS A 2 -4.07 -15.20 3.64
C LYS A 2 -3.03 -14.67 2.63
N PRO A 3 -3.39 -14.46 1.35
CA PRO A 3 -2.46 -13.93 0.35
C PRO A 3 -1.90 -12.54 0.71
N GLU A 4 -2.71 -11.72 1.39
CA GLU A 4 -2.41 -10.34 1.82
C GLU A 4 -1.50 -10.26 3.06
N VAL A 5 -0.88 -11.36 3.49
CA VAL A 5 -0.16 -11.43 4.77
C VAL A 5 1.00 -10.43 4.89
N PHE A 6 1.64 -10.06 3.77
CA PHE A 6 2.69 -9.06 3.75
C PHE A 6 2.18 -7.63 3.98
N ALA A 7 0.84 -7.41 3.96
CA ALA A 7 0.24 -6.12 4.31
C ALA A 7 0.64 -5.67 5.72
N VAL A 8 0.91 -6.60 6.65
CA VAL A 8 1.38 -6.28 8.00
C VAL A 8 2.74 -5.58 7.96
N VAL A 9 3.68 -6.09 7.16
CA VAL A 9 5.02 -5.49 6.99
C VAL A 9 4.91 -4.16 6.25
N MET A 10 4.14 -4.13 5.17
CA MET A 10 3.87 -2.92 4.38
C MET A 10 3.28 -1.80 5.25
N ALA A 11 2.26 -2.10 6.07
CA ALA A 11 1.62 -1.15 6.97
C ALA A 11 2.55 -0.69 8.10
N THR A 12 3.29 -1.63 8.72
CA THR A 12 4.24 -1.31 9.79
C THR A 12 5.37 -0.41 9.28
N GLY A 13 5.89 -0.71 8.09
CA GLY A 13 6.94 0.07 7.45
C GLY A 13 6.49 1.48 7.10
N ILE A 14 5.27 1.67 6.57
CA ILE A 14 4.82 3.03 6.20
C ILE A 14 4.54 3.89 7.42
N VAL A 15 4.04 3.31 8.52
CA VAL A 15 3.89 4.04 9.80
C VAL A 15 5.26 4.40 10.38
N SER A 16 6.28 3.54 10.19
CA SER A 16 7.66 3.86 10.56
C SER A 16 8.24 5.04 9.75
N ILE A 17 8.02 5.08 8.43
CA ILE A 17 8.45 6.19 7.56
C ILE A 17 7.74 7.47 7.99
N SER A 18 6.41 7.43 8.12
CA SER A 18 5.60 8.56 8.57
C SER A 18 6.04 9.09 9.95
N ALA A 19 6.38 8.21 10.90
CA ALA A 19 6.94 8.60 12.19
C ALA A 19 8.29 9.32 12.04
N LEU A 20 9.15 8.86 11.12
CA LEU A 20 10.44 9.49 10.86
C LEU A 20 10.27 10.88 10.24
N ASP A 21 9.38 11.02 9.25
CA ASP A 21 9.10 12.28 8.57
C ASP A 21 8.68 13.38 9.57
N HIS A 22 7.92 13.00 10.61
CA HIS A 22 7.48 13.92 11.67
C HIS A 22 8.41 14.01 12.88
N GLY A 23 9.62 13.43 12.82
CA GLY A 23 10.64 13.52 13.87
C GLY A 23 10.44 12.58 15.08
N TYR A 24 9.48 11.65 15.03
CA TYR A 24 9.22 10.67 16.08
C TYR A 24 10.11 9.43 15.96
N GLY A 25 11.43 9.61 16.03
CA GLY A 25 12.41 8.53 15.93
C GLY A 25 12.19 7.36 16.90
N VAL A 26 11.71 7.66 18.12
CA VAL A 26 11.40 6.66 19.17
C VAL A 26 10.27 5.71 18.75
N ILE A 27 9.31 6.18 17.94
CA ILE A 27 8.24 5.36 17.37
C ILE A 27 8.71 4.70 16.06
N SER A 28 9.45 5.45 15.23
CA SER A 28 9.92 4.98 13.93
C SER A 28 10.82 3.76 14.02
N TRP A 29 11.81 3.78 14.92
CA TRP A 29 12.87 2.77 14.97
C TRP A 29 12.34 1.36 15.32
N PRO A 30 11.53 1.18 16.38
CA PRO A 30 10.94 -0.12 16.69
C PRO A 30 10.06 -0.67 15.56
N LEU A 31 9.26 0.19 14.90
CA LEU A 31 8.44 -0.21 13.76
C LEU A 31 9.29 -0.60 12.54
N ALA A 32 10.40 0.11 12.29
CA ALA A 32 11.33 -0.21 11.22
C ALA A 32 11.93 -1.61 11.41
N VAL A 33 12.40 -1.91 12.63
CA VAL A 33 12.93 -3.23 12.99
C VAL A 33 11.87 -4.31 12.84
N LEU A 34 10.64 -4.06 13.30
CA LEU A 34 9.56 -5.02 13.19
C LEU A 34 9.20 -5.31 11.72
N ALA A 35 9.17 -4.30 10.86
CA ALA A 35 8.95 -4.49 9.42
C ALA A 35 10.12 -5.25 8.78
N ALA A 36 11.37 -4.88 9.09
CA ALA A 36 12.58 -5.50 8.54
C ALA A 36 12.71 -6.98 8.92
N LEU A 37 12.40 -7.35 10.17
CA LEU A 37 12.42 -8.73 10.65
C LEU A 37 11.17 -9.51 10.23
N GLY A 38 10.02 -8.84 10.17
CA GLY A 38 8.76 -9.45 9.77
C GLY A 38 8.76 -9.93 8.31
N LEU A 39 9.42 -9.18 7.42
CA LEU A 39 9.50 -9.53 5.99
C LEU A 39 10.09 -10.92 5.73
N PRO A 40 11.33 -11.26 6.14
CA PRO A 40 11.91 -12.58 5.90
C PRO A 40 11.15 -13.70 6.62
N VAL A 41 10.60 -13.44 7.80
CA VAL A 41 9.75 -14.42 8.51
C VAL A 41 8.50 -14.75 7.70
N LEU A 42 7.80 -13.73 7.20
CA LEU A 42 6.61 -13.93 6.37
C LEU A 42 6.96 -14.55 5.02
N MET A 43 8.11 -14.25 4.43
CA MET A 43 8.60 -14.91 3.22
C MET A 43 8.81 -16.40 3.44
N TYR A 44 9.47 -16.79 4.54
CA TYR A 44 9.67 -18.19 4.89
C TYR A 44 8.32 -18.91 5.10
N LEU A 45 7.39 -18.28 5.83
CA LEU A 45 6.06 -18.84 6.06
C LEU A 45 5.23 -18.93 4.76
N ALA A 46 5.36 -17.96 3.86
CA ALA A 46 4.69 -17.97 2.56
C ALA A 46 5.27 -19.08 1.67
N ALA A 47 6.59 -19.25 1.66
CA ALA A 47 7.27 -20.28 0.88
C ALA A 47 6.89 -21.69 1.35
N THR A 48 6.90 -21.94 2.66
CA THR A 48 6.49 -23.24 3.24
C THR A 48 5.02 -23.55 2.99
N ARG A 49 4.17 -22.53 2.79
CA ARG A 49 2.74 -22.69 2.50
C ARG A 49 2.36 -22.33 1.07
N TRP A 50 3.31 -22.32 0.13
CA TRP A 50 3.08 -21.87 -1.25
C TRP A 50 1.95 -22.65 -1.94
N ARG A 51 1.88 -23.97 -1.71
CA ARG A 51 0.82 -24.85 -2.26
C ARG A 51 -0.59 -24.52 -1.77
N SER A 52 -0.73 -23.72 -0.69
CA SER A 52 -2.04 -23.29 -0.19
C SER A 52 -2.61 -22.09 -0.94
N PHE A 53 -1.82 -21.41 -1.77
CA PHE A 53 -2.27 -20.28 -2.57
C PHE A 53 -2.90 -20.77 -3.87
N ASP A 54 -4.17 -20.42 -4.08
CA ASP A 54 -4.86 -20.69 -5.34
C ASP A 54 -4.51 -19.61 -6.38
N LEU A 55 -3.46 -19.86 -7.17
CA LEU A 55 -3.02 -18.98 -8.27
C LEU A 55 -4.00 -18.97 -9.48
N ARG A 56 -5.15 -19.66 -9.38
CA ARG A 56 -6.27 -19.49 -10.31
C ARG A 56 -7.18 -18.34 -9.90
N SER A 57 -7.19 -18.00 -8.61
CA SER A 57 -7.96 -16.88 -8.09
C SER A 57 -7.22 -15.55 -8.30
N ILE A 58 -7.91 -14.60 -8.94
CA ILE A 58 -7.43 -13.22 -9.12
C ILE A 58 -7.18 -12.54 -7.76
N ASP A 59 -8.03 -12.78 -6.77
CA ASP A 59 -7.91 -12.18 -5.43
C ASP A 59 -6.62 -12.65 -4.73
N THR A 60 -6.18 -13.89 -4.98
CA THR A 60 -4.91 -14.40 -4.46
C THR A 60 -3.72 -13.72 -5.13
N ILE A 61 -3.73 -13.60 -6.46
CA ILE A 61 -2.65 -12.94 -7.21
C ILE A 61 -2.50 -11.48 -6.78
N VAL A 62 -3.62 -10.76 -6.73
CA VAL A 62 -3.66 -9.37 -6.26
C VAL A 62 -3.17 -9.27 -4.81
N GLY A 63 -3.64 -10.13 -3.91
CA GLY A 63 -3.21 -10.11 -2.52
C GLY A 63 -1.71 -10.32 -2.35
N LEU A 64 -1.08 -11.12 -3.23
CA LEU A 64 0.37 -11.32 -3.24
C LEU A 64 1.15 -10.06 -3.65
N PHE A 65 0.56 -9.05 -4.29
CA PHE A 65 1.24 -7.76 -4.50
C PHE A 65 1.58 -7.04 -3.20
N THR A 66 0.98 -7.42 -2.06
CA THR A 66 1.44 -6.96 -0.74
C THR A 66 2.90 -7.30 -0.47
N TYR A 67 3.45 -8.37 -1.06
CA TYR A 67 4.87 -8.69 -0.99
C TYR A 67 5.71 -7.62 -1.71
N VAL A 68 5.33 -7.27 -2.94
CA VAL A 68 6.03 -6.24 -3.75
C VAL A 68 6.02 -4.91 -3.01
N ALA A 69 4.85 -4.51 -2.48
CA ALA A 69 4.71 -3.28 -1.73
C ALA A 69 5.48 -3.32 -0.39
N ALA A 70 5.49 -4.45 0.33
CA ALA A 70 6.29 -4.60 1.55
C ALA A 70 7.79 -4.46 1.28
N CYS A 71 8.32 -5.10 0.22
CA CYS A 71 9.71 -4.93 -0.19
C CYS A 71 10.03 -3.46 -0.50
N ALA A 72 9.16 -2.77 -1.26
CA ALA A 72 9.35 -1.37 -1.61
C ALA A 72 9.34 -0.44 -0.39
N VAL A 73 8.40 -0.63 0.55
CA VAL A 73 8.31 0.19 1.77
C VAL A 73 9.52 -0.04 2.68
N VAL A 74 9.96 -1.29 2.86
CA VAL A 74 11.16 -1.57 3.66
C VAL A 74 12.40 -1.02 2.96
N ALA A 75 12.51 -1.14 1.63
CA ALA A 75 13.60 -0.55 0.86
C ALA A 75 13.66 0.97 1.04
N ALA A 76 12.53 1.66 0.91
CA ALA A 76 12.42 3.09 1.14
C ALA A 76 12.83 3.49 2.56
N ARG A 77 12.44 2.70 3.56
CA ARG A 77 12.81 2.97 4.96
C ARG A 77 14.33 2.89 5.21
N PHE A 78 15.03 2.04 4.46
CA PHE A 78 16.47 1.82 4.57
C PHE A 78 17.23 2.28 3.32
N ALA A 79 16.72 3.27 2.60
CA ALA A 79 17.29 3.71 1.32
C ALA A 79 18.75 4.20 1.45
N GLU A 80 19.15 4.70 2.62
CA GLU A 80 20.54 5.09 2.92
C GLU A 80 21.52 3.89 2.92
N HIS A 81 21.00 2.67 3.06
CA HIS A 81 21.79 1.44 3.03
C HIS A 81 21.70 0.81 1.63
N GLY A 82 22.59 1.22 0.73
CA GLY A 82 22.60 0.78 -0.68
C GLY A 82 22.34 -0.72 -0.90
N PRO A 83 23.01 -1.66 -0.19
CA PRO A 83 22.73 -3.08 -0.35
C PRO A 83 21.29 -3.49 -0.02
N ALA A 84 20.67 -2.86 0.99
CA ALA A 84 19.29 -3.14 1.35
C ALA A 84 18.33 -2.66 0.26
N LEU A 85 18.56 -1.46 -0.28
CA LEU A 85 17.79 -0.92 -1.41
C LEU A 85 17.85 -1.85 -2.62
N SER A 86 19.04 -2.28 -3.03
CA SER A 86 19.19 -3.13 -4.23
C SER A 86 18.65 -4.54 -4.04
N ILE A 87 18.84 -5.16 -2.87
CA ILE A 87 18.31 -6.51 -2.60
C ILE A 87 16.79 -6.48 -2.56
N LEU A 88 16.20 -5.58 -1.77
CA LEU A 88 14.74 -5.47 -1.66
C LEU A 88 14.12 -4.98 -2.97
N GLY A 89 14.82 -4.13 -3.71
CA GLY A 89 14.44 -3.67 -5.03
C GLY A 89 14.37 -4.80 -6.05
N ALA A 90 15.42 -5.63 -6.12
CA ALA A 90 15.45 -6.82 -6.97
C ALA A 90 14.33 -7.81 -6.59
N MET A 91 14.08 -7.98 -5.29
CA MET A 91 13.00 -8.83 -4.77
C MET A 91 11.61 -8.31 -5.15
N ALA A 92 11.38 -7.00 -5.02
CA ALA A 92 10.13 -6.35 -5.41
C ALA A 92 9.88 -6.49 -6.92
N LEU A 93 10.91 -6.20 -7.73
CA LEU A 93 10.84 -6.32 -9.19
C LEU A 93 10.58 -7.77 -9.62
N ALA A 94 11.28 -8.75 -9.05
CA ALA A 94 11.06 -10.16 -9.34
C ALA A 94 9.63 -10.61 -8.98
N GLY A 95 9.12 -10.18 -7.82
CA GLY A 95 7.74 -10.44 -7.41
C GLY A 95 6.74 -9.81 -8.39
N TRP A 96 6.96 -8.56 -8.78
CA TRP A 96 6.11 -7.85 -9.74
C TRP A 96 6.10 -8.54 -11.11
N MET A 97 7.28 -8.92 -11.64
CA MET A 97 7.43 -9.62 -12.92
C MET A 97 6.76 -10.99 -12.92
N ALA A 98 6.69 -11.68 -11.78
CA ALA A 98 5.98 -12.95 -11.65
C ALA A 98 4.45 -12.76 -11.58
N LEU A 99 3.99 -11.71 -10.89
CA LEU A 99 2.57 -11.48 -10.61
C LEU A 99 1.84 -10.75 -11.74
N ILE A 100 2.45 -9.78 -12.41
CA ILE A 100 1.75 -8.97 -13.41
C ILE A 100 1.27 -9.78 -14.63
N PRO A 101 2.03 -10.73 -15.22
CA PRO A 101 1.55 -11.48 -16.38
C PRO A 101 0.43 -12.43 -15.99
N THR A 102 0.52 -13.03 -14.79
CA THR A 102 -0.53 -13.92 -14.28
C THR A 102 -1.82 -13.14 -14.00
N LEU A 103 -1.71 -11.93 -13.42
CA LEU A 103 -2.86 -11.03 -13.24
C LEU A 103 -3.51 -10.70 -14.58
N LEU A 104 -2.75 -10.25 -15.57
CA LEU A 104 -3.28 -9.90 -16.90
C LEU A 104 -3.95 -11.07 -17.61
N VAL A 105 -3.37 -12.27 -17.52
CA VAL A 105 -4.00 -13.49 -18.07
C VAL A 105 -5.32 -13.78 -17.38
N ARG A 106 -5.40 -13.69 -16.04
CA ARG A 106 -6.67 -13.90 -15.31
C ARG A 106 -7.71 -12.84 -15.63
N MET A 107 -7.30 -11.58 -15.74
CA MET A 107 -8.22 -10.49 -16.10
C MET A 107 -8.82 -10.72 -17.50
N ARG A 108 -8.00 -11.15 -18.47
CA ARG A 108 -8.48 -11.51 -19.80
C ARG A 108 -9.45 -12.69 -19.80
N GLN A 109 -9.18 -13.73 -19.00
CA GLN A 109 -10.04 -14.91 -18.89
C GLN A 109 -11.41 -14.60 -18.26
N LEU A 110 -11.47 -13.65 -17.32
CA LEU A 110 -12.70 -13.25 -16.64
C LEU A 110 -13.64 -12.42 -17.53
N GLY A 111 -13.08 -11.67 -18.47
CA GLY A 111 -13.84 -10.70 -19.28
C GLY A 111 -14.33 -9.50 -18.47
N PRO A 112 -14.92 -8.49 -19.13
CA PRO A 112 -15.28 -7.21 -18.52
C PRO A 112 -16.36 -7.34 -17.42
N THR A 113 -17.38 -8.16 -17.65
CA THR A 113 -18.45 -8.42 -16.67
C THR A 113 -17.94 -9.22 -15.47
N GLY A 114 -17.16 -10.28 -15.72
CA GLY A 114 -16.57 -11.09 -14.66
C GLY A 114 -15.56 -10.33 -13.80
N LEU A 115 -14.91 -9.31 -14.36
CA LEU A 115 -14.06 -8.37 -13.63
C LEU A 115 -14.88 -7.43 -12.74
N ARG A 116 -15.91 -6.78 -13.30
CA ARG A 116 -16.80 -5.88 -12.55
C ARG A 116 -17.39 -6.57 -11.33
N ASP A 117 -17.95 -7.77 -11.49
CA ASP A 117 -18.66 -8.47 -10.42
C ASP A 117 -17.73 -8.92 -9.27
N ARG A 118 -16.42 -8.97 -9.54
CA ARG A 118 -15.39 -9.37 -8.55
C ARG A 118 -14.54 -8.20 -8.07
N ALA A 119 -14.65 -7.02 -8.65
CA ALA A 119 -13.84 -5.86 -8.30
C ALA A 119 -14.04 -5.44 -6.83
N ARG A 120 -12.93 -5.25 -6.10
CA ARG A 120 -12.89 -4.88 -4.67
C ARG A 120 -11.68 -4.00 -4.40
N GLY A 121 -11.66 -3.30 -3.26
CA GLY A 121 -10.57 -2.38 -2.93
C GLY A 121 -9.18 -3.02 -2.89
N THR A 122 -9.08 -4.30 -2.51
CA THR A 122 -7.82 -5.07 -2.57
C THR A 122 -7.17 -5.06 -3.95
N TRP A 123 -7.92 -4.94 -5.04
CA TRP A 123 -7.40 -4.95 -6.43
C TRP A 123 -6.41 -3.80 -6.72
N GLU A 124 -6.50 -2.72 -5.96
CA GLU A 124 -5.56 -1.60 -6.04
C GLU A 124 -4.15 -1.95 -5.56
N LEU A 125 -3.95 -3.08 -4.87
CA LEU A 125 -2.61 -3.55 -4.51
C LEU A 125 -1.70 -3.76 -5.73
N ALA A 126 -2.28 -4.06 -6.91
CA ALA A 126 -1.53 -4.11 -8.15
C ALA A 126 -0.92 -2.74 -8.51
N SER A 127 -1.70 -1.67 -8.38
CA SER A 127 -1.20 -0.29 -8.55
C SER A 127 -0.19 0.06 -7.46
N VAL A 128 -0.51 -0.21 -6.19
CA VAL A 128 0.37 0.07 -5.04
C VAL A 128 1.73 -0.59 -5.20
N GLY A 129 1.78 -1.88 -5.53
CA GLY A 129 3.03 -2.58 -5.75
C GLY A 129 3.82 -2.00 -6.93
N THR A 130 3.14 -1.59 -7.99
CA THR A 130 3.77 -0.96 -9.17
C THR A 130 4.35 0.42 -8.83
N SER A 131 3.64 1.26 -8.06
CA SER A 131 4.19 2.52 -7.53
C SER A 131 5.38 2.28 -6.60
N GLY A 132 5.37 1.19 -5.83
CA GLY A 132 6.52 0.76 -5.03
C GLY A 132 7.76 0.48 -5.88
N VAL A 133 7.61 -0.25 -6.99
CA VAL A 133 8.71 -0.52 -7.93
C VAL A 133 9.21 0.77 -8.59
N SER A 134 8.31 1.69 -8.94
CA SER A 134 8.67 3.03 -9.43
C SER A 134 9.58 3.77 -8.44
N MET A 135 9.22 3.79 -7.16
CA MET A 135 10.01 4.47 -6.13
C MET A 135 11.39 3.83 -5.93
N ILE A 136 11.48 2.49 -6.01
CA ILE A 136 12.77 1.78 -5.96
C ILE A 136 13.68 2.23 -7.10
N PHE A 137 13.18 2.24 -8.34
CA PHE A 137 13.98 2.70 -9.48
C PHE A 137 14.41 4.16 -9.35
N MET A 138 13.56 5.01 -8.77
CA MET A 138 13.91 6.40 -8.52
C MET A 138 15.02 6.50 -7.47
N ALA A 139 14.93 5.76 -6.37
CA ALA A 139 15.95 5.72 -5.33
C ALA A 139 17.31 5.16 -5.83
N GLU A 140 17.28 4.26 -6.82
CA GLU A 140 18.47 3.74 -7.53
C GLU A 140 18.98 4.71 -8.62
N GLY A 141 18.35 5.87 -8.82
CA GLY A 141 18.75 6.86 -9.82
C GLY A 141 18.38 6.53 -11.26
N ILE A 142 17.48 5.56 -11.49
CA ILE A 142 17.10 5.08 -12.83
C ILE A 142 15.77 5.70 -13.28
N MET A 143 15.83 6.98 -13.67
CA MET A 143 14.68 7.82 -14.03
C MET A 143 13.72 7.18 -15.06
N PHE A 144 14.24 6.59 -16.14
CA PHE A 144 13.40 6.03 -17.19
C PHE A 144 12.44 4.94 -16.66
N TRP A 145 12.96 4.02 -15.85
CA TRP A 145 12.14 2.95 -15.28
C TRP A 145 11.23 3.48 -14.18
N ALA A 146 11.69 4.41 -13.34
CA ALA A 146 10.82 5.08 -12.38
C ALA A 146 9.59 5.68 -13.08
N PHE A 147 9.80 6.52 -14.09
CA PHE A 147 8.72 7.14 -14.86
C PHE A 147 7.81 6.12 -15.55
N ALA A 148 8.37 5.08 -16.18
CA ALA A 148 7.59 4.06 -16.86
C ALA A 148 6.69 3.27 -15.89
N PHE A 149 7.23 2.83 -14.76
CA PHE A 149 6.45 2.12 -13.73
C PHE A 149 5.39 3.02 -13.09
N TRP A 150 5.68 4.30 -12.89
CA TRP A 150 4.70 5.27 -12.39
C TRP A 150 3.49 5.40 -13.34
N VAL A 151 3.73 5.57 -14.65
CA VAL A 151 2.65 5.63 -15.65
C VAL A 151 1.83 4.33 -15.66
N VAL A 152 2.48 3.16 -15.56
CA VAL A 152 1.78 1.87 -15.46
C VAL A 152 0.95 1.79 -14.17
N ALA A 153 1.47 2.29 -13.05
CA ALA A 153 0.75 2.31 -11.79
C ALA A 153 -0.50 3.19 -11.85
N LEU A 154 -0.43 4.36 -12.50
CA LEU A 154 -1.58 5.23 -12.75
C LEU A 154 -2.62 4.56 -13.65
N ALA A 155 -2.18 3.87 -14.72
CA ALA A 155 -3.09 3.13 -15.60
C ALA A 155 -3.80 1.99 -14.86
N LEU A 156 -3.07 1.24 -14.03
CA LEU A 156 -3.65 0.19 -13.18
C LEU A 156 -4.64 0.78 -12.16
N TYR A 157 -4.30 1.90 -11.54
CA TYR A 157 -5.17 2.60 -10.60
C TYR A 157 -6.51 2.97 -11.25
N CYS A 158 -6.44 3.68 -12.38
CA CYS A 158 -7.62 4.10 -13.13
C CYS A 158 -8.48 2.89 -13.56
N LEU A 159 -7.84 1.80 -14.02
CA LEU A 159 -8.55 0.60 -14.43
C LEU A 159 -9.30 -0.06 -13.26
N MET A 160 -8.61 -0.29 -12.13
CA MET A 160 -9.19 -0.97 -10.98
C MET A 160 -10.28 -0.11 -10.32
N THR A 161 -10.01 1.19 -10.14
CA THR A 161 -10.99 2.14 -9.58
C THR A 161 -12.23 2.26 -10.48
N ALA A 162 -12.08 2.27 -11.80
CA ALA A 162 -13.22 2.28 -12.72
C ALA A 162 -14.08 1.01 -12.62
N LEU A 163 -13.46 -0.17 -12.47
CA LEU A 163 -14.17 -1.43 -12.27
C LEU A 163 -14.95 -1.44 -10.94
N ILE A 164 -14.34 -0.93 -9.86
CA ILE A 164 -14.96 -0.83 -8.53
C ILE A 164 -16.13 0.16 -8.57
N ALA A 165 -15.94 1.33 -9.19
CA ALA A 165 -17.00 2.32 -9.38
C ALA A 165 -18.16 1.76 -10.23
N TRP A 166 -17.85 1.04 -11.31
CA TRP A 166 -18.87 0.42 -12.17
C TRP A 166 -19.67 -0.65 -11.42
N ARG A 167 -19.03 -1.42 -10.53
CA ARG A 167 -19.71 -2.36 -9.63
C ARG A 167 -20.63 -1.61 -8.65
N ALA A 168 -20.12 -0.59 -7.96
CA ALA A 168 -20.87 0.18 -6.96
C ALA A 168 -22.06 0.95 -7.55
N LEU A 169 -21.99 1.37 -8.81
CA LEU A 169 -23.13 1.99 -9.51
C LEU A 169 -24.26 0.99 -9.79
N GLY A 170 -23.91 -0.27 -10.08
CA GLY A 170 -24.87 -1.33 -10.40
C GLY A 170 -25.53 -1.98 -9.19
N ASP A 171 -24.83 -2.04 -8.06
CA ASP A 171 -25.27 -2.76 -6.87
C ASP A 171 -25.43 -1.81 -5.67
N ARG A 172 -26.67 -1.68 -5.16
CA ARG A 172 -26.97 -0.81 -4.02
C ARG A 172 -26.42 -1.36 -2.70
N GLU A 173 -26.25 -2.68 -2.57
CA GLU A 173 -25.78 -3.30 -1.34
C GLU A 173 -24.29 -3.01 -1.11
N VAL A 174 -23.49 -3.04 -2.18
CA VAL A 174 -22.08 -2.64 -2.16
C VAL A 174 -21.89 -1.19 -1.70
N ARG A 175 -22.81 -0.28 -2.05
CA ARG A 175 -22.74 1.12 -1.59
C ARG A 175 -23.04 1.31 -0.11
N ARG A 176 -23.87 0.43 0.48
CA ARG A 176 -24.31 0.56 1.87
C ARG A 176 -23.31 -0.06 2.84
N ASN A 177 -22.66 -1.15 2.44
CA ASN A 177 -21.71 -1.89 3.25
C ASN A 177 -20.33 -1.85 2.61
N VAL A 178 -19.67 -0.70 2.67
CA VAL A 178 -18.31 -0.51 2.13
C VAL A 178 -17.32 -1.30 2.99
N PRO A 179 -16.64 -2.33 2.46
CA PRO A 179 -15.64 -3.08 3.19
C PRO A 179 -14.34 -2.29 3.42
N ALA A 180 -13.57 -2.73 4.43
CA ALA A 180 -12.36 -2.05 4.90
C ALA A 180 -11.27 -1.94 3.83
N ASP A 181 -11.27 -2.86 2.87
CA ASP A 181 -10.33 -2.86 1.74
C ASP A 181 -10.50 -1.65 0.81
N HIS A 182 -11.61 -0.93 0.87
CA HIS A 182 -11.82 0.28 0.06
C HIS A 182 -10.92 1.44 0.48
N TRP A 183 -10.37 1.42 1.70
CA TRP A 183 -9.30 2.34 2.07
C TRP A 183 -8.08 2.22 1.15
N ILE A 184 -7.86 1.05 0.53
CA ILE A 184 -6.74 0.82 -0.39
C ILE A 184 -6.87 1.67 -1.67
N LEU A 185 -8.08 2.08 -2.10
CA LEU A 185 -8.21 3.02 -3.22
C LEU A 185 -7.59 4.38 -2.88
N MET A 186 -7.83 4.89 -1.67
CA MET A 186 -7.18 6.11 -1.21
C MET A 186 -5.65 5.91 -1.10
N GLY A 187 -5.22 4.77 -0.56
CA GLY A 187 -3.79 4.44 -0.43
C GLY A 187 -3.06 4.30 -1.77
N GLY A 188 -3.72 3.75 -2.80
CA GLY A 188 -3.20 3.62 -4.15
C GLY A 188 -2.94 4.97 -4.83
N ALA A 189 -3.86 5.91 -4.68
CA ALA A 189 -3.65 7.27 -5.14
C ALA A 189 -2.53 7.98 -4.35
N ALA A 190 -2.47 7.80 -3.03
CA ALA A 190 -1.45 8.42 -2.19
C ALA A 190 -0.02 7.93 -2.51
N ILE A 191 0.19 6.62 -2.71
CA ILE A 191 1.52 6.13 -3.11
C ILE A 191 1.89 6.54 -4.54
N ALA A 192 0.90 6.68 -5.44
CA ALA A 192 1.14 7.24 -6.77
C ALA A 192 1.53 8.72 -6.71
N THR A 193 0.96 9.50 -5.80
CA THR A 193 1.41 10.87 -5.50
C THR A 193 2.86 10.87 -5.02
N LEU A 194 3.20 10.05 -4.03
CA LEU A 194 4.55 10.00 -3.50
C LEU A 194 5.58 9.60 -4.58
N ALA A 195 5.25 8.62 -5.43
CA ALA A 195 6.10 8.25 -6.56
C ALA A 195 6.27 9.39 -7.57
N GLY A 196 5.20 10.14 -7.84
CA GLY A 196 5.22 11.30 -8.73
C GLY A 196 6.06 12.46 -8.20
N GLU A 197 5.96 12.75 -6.90
CA GLU A 197 6.78 13.75 -6.20
C GLU A 197 8.28 13.42 -6.33
N ARG A 198 8.67 12.17 -6.05
CA ARG A 198 10.06 11.73 -6.19
C ARG A 198 10.60 11.85 -7.61
N ILE A 199 9.76 11.61 -8.62
CA ILE A 199 10.15 11.80 -10.02
C ILE A 199 10.24 13.29 -10.35
N PHE A 200 9.29 14.11 -9.89
CA PHE A 200 9.27 15.54 -10.15
C PHE A 200 10.51 16.26 -9.64
N VAL A 201 10.95 15.95 -8.42
CA VAL A 201 12.12 16.59 -7.79
C VAL A 201 13.41 16.41 -8.60
N GLU A 202 13.51 15.29 -9.33
CA GLU A 202 14.70 14.93 -10.12
C GLU A 202 14.58 15.34 -11.61
N LEU A 203 13.43 15.88 -12.03
CA LEU A 203 13.22 16.32 -13.41
C LEU A 203 13.72 17.77 -13.61
N PRO A 204 14.42 18.05 -14.74
CA PRO A 204 14.76 19.42 -15.08
C PRO A 204 13.49 20.23 -15.40
N PRO A 205 13.48 21.56 -15.17
CA PRO A 205 12.35 22.41 -15.50
C PRO A 205 11.93 22.27 -16.97
N GLY A 206 10.64 22.00 -17.19
CA GLY A 206 10.11 21.85 -18.55
C GLY A 206 8.69 21.27 -18.56
N PRO A 207 8.10 21.08 -19.76
CA PRO A 207 6.72 20.61 -19.91
C PRO A 207 6.48 19.25 -19.26
N THR A 208 7.48 18.35 -19.27
CA THR A 208 7.38 17.04 -18.64
C THR A 208 7.31 17.16 -17.11
N ALA A 209 8.17 17.98 -16.51
CA ALA A 209 8.13 18.24 -15.06
C ALA A 209 6.80 18.86 -14.64
N GLU A 210 6.27 19.80 -15.43
CA GLU A 210 4.94 20.38 -15.22
C GLU A 210 3.83 19.32 -15.25
N ALA A 211 3.84 18.44 -16.27
CA ALA A 211 2.86 17.36 -16.38
C ALA A 211 2.93 16.39 -15.20
N VAL A 212 4.14 16.02 -14.76
CA VAL A 212 4.33 15.16 -13.58
C VAL A 212 3.79 15.85 -12.33
N ARG A 213 4.09 17.14 -12.13
CA ARG A 213 3.57 17.91 -10.98
C ARG A 213 2.05 17.96 -10.98
N VAL A 214 1.43 18.28 -12.11
CA VAL A 214 -0.03 18.35 -12.23
C VAL A 214 -0.66 16.99 -11.92
N LEU A 215 -0.14 15.90 -12.50
CA LEU A 215 -0.63 14.54 -12.22
C LEU A 215 -0.41 14.13 -10.76
N THR A 216 0.70 14.52 -10.15
CA THR A 216 1.00 14.30 -8.72
C THR A 216 -0.02 15.00 -7.83
N VAL A 217 -0.31 16.28 -8.09
CA VAL A 217 -1.35 17.02 -7.36
C VAL A 217 -2.74 16.41 -7.61
N VAL A 218 -3.06 16.01 -8.84
CA VAL A 218 -4.34 15.37 -9.16
C VAL A 218 -4.51 14.06 -8.40
N THR A 219 -3.50 13.20 -8.36
CA THR A 219 -3.56 11.95 -7.57
C THR A 219 -3.76 12.23 -6.09
N PHE A 220 -3.12 13.27 -5.55
CA PHE A 220 -3.32 13.66 -4.15
C PHE A 220 -4.74 14.16 -3.87
N ILE A 221 -5.30 14.96 -4.77
CA ILE A 221 -6.70 15.41 -4.71
C ILE A 221 -7.63 14.19 -4.77
N VAL A 222 -7.38 13.24 -5.68
CA VAL A 222 -8.15 11.99 -5.80
C VAL A 222 -8.08 11.18 -4.49
N ALA A 223 -6.92 11.08 -3.85
CA ALA A 223 -6.79 10.43 -2.55
C ALA A 223 -7.61 11.18 -1.49
N THR A 224 -7.53 12.51 -1.47
CA THR A 224 -8.18 13.37 -0.47
C THR A 224 -9.70 13.32 -0.57
N VAL A 225 -10.26 13.42 -1.78
CA VAL A 225 -11.71 13.39 -2.02
C VAL A 225 -12.33 12.07 -1.56
N GLN A 226 -11.59 10.97 -1.57
CA GLN A 226 -12.06 9.66 -1.12
C GLN A 226 -12.17 9.54 0.41
N ILE A 227 -11.46 10.37 1.18
CA ILE A 227 -11.44 10.28 2.65
C ILE A 227 -12.83 10.48 3.24
N VAL A 228 -13.57 11.51 2.80
CA VAL A 228 -14.90 11.83 3.35
C VAL A 228 -15.91 10.69 3.16
N PRO A 229 -16.15 10.16 1.93
CA PRO A 229 -17.09 9.06 1.75
C PRO A 229 -16.64 7.78 2.46
N LEU A 230 -15.33 7.48 2.51
CA LEU A 230 -14.81 6.34 3.27
C LEU A 230 -15.03 6.53 4.77
N ALA A 231 -14.71 7.70 5.31
CA ALA A 231 -14.91 8.01 6.72
C ALA A 231 -16.39 7.93 7.12
N LEU A 232 -17.34 8.26 6.23
CA LEU A 232 -18.78 8.13 6.52
C LEU A 232 -19.26 6.68 6.39
N ALA A 233 -18.82 5.95 5.37
CA ALA A 233 -19.32 4.61 5.06
C ALA A 233 -18.62 3.48 5.84
N SER A 234 -17.34 3.66 6.19
CA SER A 234 -16.48 2.65 6.81
C SER A 234 -15.77 3.13 8.08
N TRP A 235 -16.33 4.12 8.78
CA TRP A 235 -15.77 4.66 10.04
C TRP A 235 -15.44 3.57 11.08
N ARG A 236 -16.29 2.55 11.18
CA ARG A 236 -16.12 1.42 12.11
C ARG A 236 -14.91 0.55 11.79
N GLN A 237 -14.45 0.60 10.54
CA GLN A 237 -13.39 -0.24 9.98
C GLN A 237 -12.08 0.53 9.77
N ILE A 238 -12.02 1.80 10.20
CA ILE A 238 -10.80 2.62 10.10
C ILE A 238 -9.65 2.08 10.97
N LEU A 239 -10.00 1.27 11.98
CA LEU A 239 -9.06 0.58 12.87
C LEU A 239 -8.84 -0.89 12.46
N ASP A 240 -9.18 -1.28 11.23
CA ASP A 240 -8.88 -2.61 10.70
C ASP A 240 -7.55 -2.61 9.91
N TRP A 241 -6.92 -3.78 9.80
CA TRP A 241 -5.64 -3.96 9.08
C TRP A 241 -5.56 -3.28 7.70
N PRO A 242 -6.58 -3.40 6.82
CA PRO A 242 -6.51 -2.81 5.48
C PRO A 242 -6.46 -1.26 5.46
N ALA A 243 -6.88 -0.59 6.54
CA ALA A 243 -6.90 0.86 6.63
C ALA A 243 -5.53 1.46 7.06
N VAL A 244 -4.70 0.69 7.78
CA VAL A 244 -3.44 1.19 8.35
C VAL A 244 -2.48 1.70 7.27
N PHE A 245 -2.26 0.91 6.21
CA PHE A 245 -1.36 1.30 5.14
C PHE A 245 -1.84 2.57 4.40
N PRO A 246 -3.09 2.67 3.92
CA PRO A 246 -3.59 3.87 3.28
C PRO A 246 -3.48 5.13 4.12
N LEU A 247 -3.82 5.05 5.42
CA LEU A 247 -3.73 6.19 6.33
C LEU A 247 -2.27 6.65 6.51
N GLY A 248 -1.35 5.69 6.70
CA GLY A 248 0.08 5.99 6.79
C GLY A 248 0.63 6.55 5.49
N MET A 249 0.22 5.99 4.36
CA MET A 249 0.67 6.43 3.03
C MET A 249 0.17 7.85 2.71
N TYR A 250 -1.07 8.19 3.07
CA TYR A 250 -1.59 9.55 2.92
C TYR A 250 -0.79 10.56 3.74
N SER A 251 -0.36 10.18 4.96
CA SER A 251 0.56 10.99 5.75
C SER A 251 1.89 11.23 5.02
N VAL A 252 2.56 10.17 4.57
CA VAL A 252 3.87 10.28 3.88
C VAL A 252 3.75 11.08 2.58
N ALA A 253 2.71 10.83 1.78
CA ALA A 253 2.46 11.57 0.55
C ALA A 253 2.18 13.06 0.81
N GLY A 254 1.37 13.37 1.82
CA GLY A 254 1.08 14.74 2.23
C GLY A 254 2.32 15.47 2.76
N TYR A 255 3.21 14.77 3.47
CA TYR A 255 4.48 15.32 3.94
C TYR A 255 5.41 15.66 2.76
N GLY A 256 5.60 14.71 1.83
CA GLY A 256 6.41 14.94 0.62
C GLY A 256 5.88 16.10 -0.22
N LEU A 257 4.57 16.13 -0.47
CA LEU A 257 3.95 17.21 -1.25
C LEU A 257 4.04 18.57 -0.55
N ALA A 258 4.00 18.62 0.79
CA ALA A 258 4.20 19.86 1.55
C ALA A 258 5.61 20.45 1.31
N PHE A 259 6.63 19.59 1.21
CA PHE A 259 8.00 19.97 0.94
C PHE A 259 8.18 20.50 -0.49
N GLU A 260 7.58 19.82 -1.47
CA GLU A 260 7.64 20.21 -2.89
C GLU A 260 6.90 21.53 -3.18
N THR A 261 5.68 21.67 -2.66
CA THR A 261 4.79 22.81 -2.99
C THR A 261 4.93 24.00 -2.06
N GLY A 262 5.58 23.81 -0.90
CA GLY A 262 5.64 24.80 0.18
C GLY A 262 4.32 24.97 0.95
N TRP A 263 3.32 24.11 0.72
CA TRP A 263 2.02 24.20 1.39
C TRP A 263 2.09 23.64 2.81
N HIS A 264 2.51 24.48 3.76
CA HIS A 264 2.67 24.09 5.17
C HIS A 264 1.42 23.52 5.83
N ALA A 265 0.21 23.83 5.34
CA ALA A 265 -1.01 23.19 5.84
C ALA A 265 -1.00 21.66 5.67
N LEU A 266 -0.34 21.14 4.62
CA LEU A 266 -0.24 19.71 4.37
C LEU A 266 0.62 18.98 5.40
N SER A 267 1.63 19.62 6.01
CA SER A 267 2.42 18.98 7.07
C SER A 267 1.57 18.73 8.33
N VAL A 268 0.66 19.64 8.65
CA VAL A 268 -0.28 19.51 9.78
C VAL A 268 -1.28 18.38 9.51
N VAL A 269 -1.85 18.35 8.29
CA VAL A 269 -2.76 17.27 7.88
C VAL A 269 -2.03 15.93 7.90
N SER A 270 -0.83 15.88 7.35
CA SER A 270 0.04 14.71 7.37
C SER A 270 0.27 14.21 8.79
N LEU A 271 0.63 15.08 9.73
CA LEU A 271 0.81 14.72 11.14
C LEU A 271 -0.46 14.14 11.77
N GLY A 272 -1.63 14.68 11.43
CA GLY A 272 -2.91 14.13 11.85
C GLY A 272 -3.11 12.69 11.35
N PHE A 273 -2.85 12.44 10.07
CA PHE A 273 -2.94 11.11 9.47
C PHE A 273 -1.90 10.13 10.01
N PHE A 274 -0.70 10.60 10.37
CA PHE A 274 0.29 9.80 11.09
C PHE A 274 -0.30 9.23 12.39
N TRP A 275 -0.88 10.09 13.24
CA TRP A 275 -1.44 9.65 14.52
C TRP A 275 -2.64 8.72 14.33
N ILE A 276 -3.49 8.96 13.33
CA ILE A 276 -4.60 8.06 12.99
C ILE A 276 -4.07 6.69 12.55
N ALA A 277 -3.07 6.66 11.66
CA ALA A 277 -2.46 5.42 11.18
C ALA A 277 -1.77 4.64 12.31
N PHE A 278 -1.07 5.34 13.21
CA PHE A 278 -0.43 4.74 14.37
C PHE A 278 -1.44 4.18 15.37
N ALA A 279 -2.53 4.91 15.65
CA ALA A 279 -3.62 4.43 16.49
C ALA A 279 -4.32 3.20 15.89
N ALA A 280 -4.57 3.20 14.58
CA ALA A 280 -5.09 2.05 13.87
C ALA A 280 -4.14 0.84 13.97
N TRP A 281 -2.85 1.05 13.75
CA TRP A 281 -1.83 0.01 13.90
C TRP A 281 -1.83 -0.59 15.32
N LEU A 282 -1.83 0.25 16.36
CA LEU A 282 -1.88 -0.18 17.77
C LEU A 282 -3.14 -0.97 18.09
N ALA A 283 -4.30 -0.51 17.63
CA ALA A 283 -5.57 -1.19 17.85
C ALA A 283 -5.53 -2.61 17.29
N VAL A 284 -5.05 -2.77 16.05
CA VAL A 284 -5.04 -4.08 15.42
C VAL A 284 -4.01 -5.03 16.04
N VAL A 285 -2.81 -4.53 16.35
CA VAL A 285 -1.78 -5.32 17.06
C VAL A 285 -2.27 -5.73 18.44
N GLY A 286 -2.96 -4.83 19.17
CA GLY A 286 -3.56 -5.13 20.46
C GLY A 286 -4.61 -6.26 20.38
N VAL A 287 -5.47 -6.24 19.36
CA VAL A 287 -6.45 -7.32 19.11
C VAL A 287 -5.76 -8.64 18.81
N LEU A 288 -4.70 -8.64 17.99
CA LEU A 288 -3.94 -9.85 17.68
C LEU A 288 -3.23 -10.42 18.91
N ALA A 289 -2.52 -9.58 19.66
CA ALA A 289 -1.86 -9.99 20.89
C ALA A 289 -2.87 -10.58 21.89
N GLY A 290 -4.02 -9.92 22.07
CA GLY A 290 -5.09 -10.41 22.94
C GLY A 290 -5.74 -11.73 22.48
N ARG A 291 -5.72 -12.04 21.18
CA ARG A 291 -6.15 -13.35 20.65
C ARG A 291 -5.10 -14.42 20.91
N VAL A 292 -3.82 -14.11 20.68
CA VAL A 292 -2.71 -15.04 20.94
C VAL A 292 -2.66 -15.41 22.43
N ILE A 293 -2.71 -14.43 23.33
CA ILE A 293 -2.70 -14.65 24.79
C ILE A 293 -3.87 -15.54 25.23
N ARG A 294 -5.07 -15.33 24.67
CA ARG A 294 -6.25 -16.17 24.97
C ARG A 294 -6.11 -17.60 24.45
N LEU A 295 -5.48 -17.80 23.30
CA LEU A 295 -5.25 -19.13 22.73
C LEU A 295 -4.21 -19.91 23.54
N THR A 296 -3.14 -19.26 24.00
CA THR A 296 -2.14 -19.88 24.89
C THR A 296 -2.72 -20.17 26.27
N SER A 297 -3.57 -19.30 26.81
CA SER A 297 -4.25 -19.53 28.10
C SER A 297 -5.22 -20.72 28.05
N LYS A 298 -5.93 -20.94 26.92
CA LYS A 298 -6.83 -22.10 26.76
C LYS A 298 -6.10 -23.43 26.54
N HIS A 299 -4.88 -23.42 26.00
CA HIS A 299 -4.06 -24.62 25.87
C HIS A 299 -3.25 -24.96 27.14
N GLY A 300 -3.16 -24.04 28.11
CA GLY A 300 -2.52 -24.26 29.41
C GLY A 300 -3.43 -24.81 30.51
N LEU A 301 -4.69 -25.14 30.23
CA LEU A 301 -5.69 -25.60 31.22
C LEU A 301 -6.23 -27.01 30.95
N ARG A 302 -5.43 -27.90 30.36
CA ARG A 302 -5.70 -29.35 30.42
C ARG A 302 -4.64 -30.03 31.29
N PRO A 303 -4.86 -30.14 32.61
CA PRO A 303 -4.28 -31.27 33.33
C PRO A 303 -4.99 -32.54 32.87
N GLU A 304 -4.21 -33.54 32.47
CA GLU A 304 -4.66 -34.93 32.38
C GLU A 304 -5.09 -35.46 33.75
#